data_AF-A0A9Y2NEM2-F1
#
_entry.id   AF-A0A9Y2NEM2-F1
#
_cell.length_a   1.000
_cell.length_b   1.000
_cell.length_c   1.000
_cell.angle_alpha   90.00
_cell.angle_beta   90.00
_cell.angle_gamma   90.00
#
_symmetry.space_group_name_H-M   'P 1'
#
loop_
_entity.id
_entity.type
_entity.pdbx_description
1 polymer ?
#
loop_
_entity_poly.entity_id
_entity_poly.type
_entity_poly.pdbx_seq_one_letter_code
_entity_poly.pdbx_strand_id
1 'polypeptide(L)'
;MMEFRLEVLTCRSPMSTGLPGAARDSYLVVADIETAREELAGRGVPVSPLRHKKSVDWQGDFAPGADPDRRDHASFFDFADPDGNTWIVQERGYPAR
;
A
#
# COMPACT_ATOMS: atom_id res chain seq x y z
N MET A 1 -10.63 15.60 -12.21
CA MET A 1 -9.94 16.05 -10.98
C MET A 1 -10.44 15.16 -9.85
N MET A 2 -9.92 13.95 -9.77
CA MET A 2 -10.24 13.01 -8.69
C MET A 2 -9.13 13.19 -7.66
N GLU A 3 -9.43 14.02 -6.68
CA GLU A 3 -8.65 14.20 -5.45
C GLU A 3 -8.61 12.84 -4.75
N PHE A 4 -7.57 12.04 -5.00
CA PHE A 4 -7.17 11.03 -4.04
C PHE A 4 -6.69 11.79 -2.81
N ARG A 5 -7.62 11.96 -1.88
CA ARG A 5 -7.33 12.42 -0.54
C ARG A 5 -6.55 11.30 0.15
N LEU A 6 -5.26 11.18 -0.19
CA LEU A 6 -4.29 10.71 0.77
C LEU A 6 -4.32 11.77 1.88
N GLU A 7 -5.24 11.62 2.83
CA GLU A 7 -5.00 12.08 4.18
C GLU A 7 -3.90 11.15 4.72
N VAL A 8 -2.68 11.34 4.20
CA VAL A 8 -1.51 11.21 5.05
C VAL A 8 -1.88 12.14 6.18
N LEU A 9 -2.27 11.55 7.31
CA LEU A 9 -2.44 12.27 8.54
C LEU A 9 -1.02 12.73 8.90
N THR A 10 -0.52 13.76 8.22
CA THR A 10 0.56 14.59 8.72
C THR A 10 -0.05 15.28 9.92
N CYS A 11 -0.02 14.53 11.02
CA CYS A 11 -0.28 15.04 12.33
C CYS A 11 0.81 16.09 12.55
N ARG A 12 0.50 17.35 12.21
CA ARG A 12 1.21 18.52 12.70
C ARG A 12 0.91 18.63 14.20
N SER A 13 1.33 17.63 14.95
CA SER A 13 1.37 17.61 16.40
C SER A 13 2.83 17.63 16.82
N PRO A 14 3.17 18.37 17.89
CA PRO A 14 4.53 18.46 18.36
C PRO A 14 5.02 17.06 18.73
N MET A 15 6.09 16.60 18.07
CA MET A 15 6.92 15.46 18.46
C MET A 15 6.20 14.46 19.36
N SER A 16 5.33 13.62 18.79
CA SER A 16 4.94 12.42 19.51
C SER A 16 6.21 11.56 19.59
N THR A 17 6.69 11.33 20.80
CA THR A 17 7.88 10.56 21.16
C THR A 17 7.69 9.05 20.88
N GLY A 18 7.10 8.70 19.74
CA GLY A 18 7.25 7.37 19.16
C GLY A 18 8.58 7.39 18.43
N LEU A 19 9.51 6.50 18.81
CA LEU A 19 10.77 6.37 18.09
C LEU A 19 10.48 6.22 16.58
N PRO A 20 11.08 7.05 15.70
CA PRO A 20 11.00 6.81 14.27
C PRO A 20 11.40 5.35 13.98
N GLY A 21 10.58 4.65 13.19
CA GLY A 21 10.73 3.20 12.94
C GLY A 21 10.03 2.27 13.93
N ALA A 22 9.10 2.76 14.77
CA ALA A 22 8.34 1.91 15.70
C ALA A 22 7.04 1.33 15.11
N ALA A 23 6.53 1.83 13.98
CA ALA A 23 5.36 1.22 13.34
C ALA A 23 5.81 0.02 12.50
N ARG A 24 5.63 -1.17 13.06
CA ARG A 24 5.76 -2.46 12.36
C ARG A 24 4.35 -2.91 12.02
N ASP A 25 4.10 -3.26 10.76
CA ASP A 25 2.84 -3.86 10.27
C ASP A 25 1.65 -2.89 10.13
N SER A 26 1.86 -1.68 9.59
CA SER A 26 0.74 -0.78 9.24
C SER A 26 0.14 -1.13 7.88
N TYR A 27 -1.18 -1.20 7.80
CA TYR A 27 -1.91 -1.55 6.57
C TYR A 27 -2.64 -0.34 5.98
N LEU A 28 -2.53 -0.15 4.67
CA LEU A 28 -3.24 0.89 3.92
C LEU A 28 -4.07 0.23 2.82
N VAL A 29 -5.34 0.57 2.73
CA VAL A 29 -6.25 0.00 1.72
C VAL A 29 -6.52 1.03 0.63
N VAL A 30 -6.30 0.66 -0.62
CA VAL A 30 -6.51 1.51 -1.80
C VAL A 30 -7.47 0.87 -2.79
N ALA A 31 -8.17 1.70 -3.57
CA ALA A 31 -9.04 1.23 -4.64
C ALA A 31 -8.25 0.77 -5.87
N ASP A 32 -7.16 1.47 -6.21
CA ASP A 32 -6.27 1.12 -7.33
C ASP A 32 -4.83 1.05 -6.84
N ILE A 33 -4.29 -0.16 -6.79
CA ILE A 33 -2.96 -0.41 -6.24
C ILE A 33 -1.82 -0.05 -7.20
N GLU A 34 -2.07 -0.09 -8.50
CA GLU A 34 -1.07 0.27 -9.51
C GLU A 34 -0.86 1.77 -9.53
N THR A 35 -1.97 2.53 -9.58
CA THR A 35 -1.95 3.99 -9.51
C THR A 35 -1.28 4.45 -8.21
N ALA A 36 -1.65 3.87 -7.06
CA ALA A 36 -1.06 4.22 -5.78
C ALA A 36 0.47 3.97 -5.74
N ARG A 37 0.93 2.86 -6.32
CA ARG A 37 2.35 2.54 -6.40
C ARG A 37 3.10 3.52 -7.31
N GLU A 38 2.54 3.87 -8.47
CA GLU A 38 3.14 4.82 -9.40
C GLU A 38 3.25 6.21 -8.78
N GLU A 39 2.23 6.67 -8.06
CA GLU A 39 2.28 7.94 -7.35
C GLU A 39 3.36 7.97 -6.26
N LEU A 40 3.50 6.90 -5.48
CA LEU A 40 4.54 6.78 -4.45
C LEU A 40 5.95 6.73 -5.07
N ALA A 41 6.13 5.93 -6.11
CA ALA A 41 7.39 5.86 -6.84
C ALA A 41 7.76 7.21 -7.48
N GLY A 42 6.78 7.92 -8.05
CA GLY A 42 6.97 9.26 -8.62
C GLY A 42 7.34 10.33 -7.58
N ARG A 43 6.97 10.11 -6.31
CA ARG A 43 7.38 10.95 -5.17
C ARG A 43 8.75 10.57 -4.59
N GLY A 44 9.42 9.56 -5.14
CA GLY A 44 10.72 9.07 -4.68
C GLY A 44 10.66 8.14 -3.46
N VAL A 45 9.48 7.60 -3.14
CA VAL A 45 9.31 6.62 -2.05
C VAL A 45 9.76 5.24 -2.55
N PRO A 46 10.62 4.51 -1.81
CA PRO A 46 11.00 3.16 -2.17
C PRO A 46 9.79 2.22 -2.01
N VAL A 47 9.25 1.77 -3.15
CA VAL A 47 8.14 0.82 -3.23
C VAL A 47 8.64 -0.55 -3.71
N SER A 48 8.15 -1.60 -3.09
CA SER A 48 8.40 -2.97 -3.51
C SER A 48 7.59 -3.35 -4.76
N PRO A 49 7.97 -4.42 -5.45
CA PRO A 49 7.18 -4.95 -6.56
C PRO A 49 5.78 -5.36 -6.10
N LEU A 50 4.80 -5.14 -6.98
CA LEU A 50 3.44 -5.63 -6.79
C LEU A 50 3.42 -7.15 -6.75
N ARG A 51 2.61 -7.69 -5.85
CA ARG A 51 2.35 -9.11 -5.71
C ARG A 51 0.87 -9.36 -5.47
N HIS A 52 0.36 -10.49 -5.91
CA HIS A 52 -1.02 -10.91 -5.64
C HIS A 52 -1.09 -12.37 -5.21
N LYS A 53 -2.19 -12.74 -4.53
CA LYS A 53 -2.46 -14.12 -4.13
C LYS A 53 -2.83 -14.96 -5.34
N LYS A 54 -2.11 -16.06 -5.58
CA LYS A 54 -2.51 -17.02 -6.61
C LYS A 54 -3.80 -17.76 -6.25
N SER A 55 -4.00 -18.04 -4.96
CA SER A 55 -5.11 -18.85 -4.46
C SER A 55 -5.87 -18.15 -3.34
N VAL A 56 -7.18 -18.39 -3.28
CA VAL A 56 -8.07 -17.93 -2.19
C VAL A 56 -7.72 -18.62 -0.87
N ASP A 57 -7.08 -19.80 -0.97
CA ASP A 57 -6.89 -20.76 0.12
C ASP A 57 -5.73 -20.38 1.07
N TRP A 58 -5.21 -19.15 1.00
CA TRP A 58 -4.12 -18.62 1.84
C TRP A 58 -2.87 -19.50 1.94
N GLN A 59 -2.58 -20.33 0.93
CA GLN A 59 -1.42 -21.22 0.89
C GLN A 59 -0.06 -20.50 0.79
N GLY A 60 -0.02 -19.17 0.87
CA GLY A 60 1.21 -18.38 0.85
C GLY A 60 1.81 -18.19 -0.55
N ASP A 61 1.15 -18.67 -1.60
CA ASP A 61 1.58 -18.43 -2.98
C ASP A 61 1.26 -17.00 -3.43
N PHE A 62 2.33 -16.22 -3.60
CA PHE A 62 2.27 -14.92 -4.24
C PHE A 62 2.81 -15.00 -5.67
N ALA A 63 2.09 -14.40 -6.61
CA ALA A 63 2.56 -14.14 -7.96
C ALA A 63 2.96 -12.66 -8.11
N PRO A 64 3.91 -12.33 -9.01
CA PRO A 64 4.21 -10.95 -9.33
C PRO A 64 3.04 -10.26 -10.05
N GLY A 65 2.91 -8.95 -9.85
CA GLY A 65 1.87 -8.12 -10.45
C GLY A 65 0.61 -7.98 -9.60
N ALA A 66 -0.32 -7.13 -10.05
CA ALA A 66 -1.67 -7.03 -9.49
C ALA A 66 -2.50 -8.27 -9.86
N ASP A 67 -3.52 -8.58 -9.06
CA ASP A 67 -4.44 -9.68 -9.33
C ASP A 67 -5.15 -9.44 -10.68
N PRO A 68 -5.07 -10.36 -11.66
CA PRO A 68 -5.72 -10.16 -12.95
C PRO A 68 -7.24 -10.05 -12.83
N ASP A 69 -7.83 -10.72 -11.82
CA ASP A 69 -9.25 -10.65 -11.50
C ASP A 69 -9.61 -9.49 -10.56
N ARG A 70 -8.63 -8.67 -10.15
CA ARG A 70 -8.78 -7.52 -9.23
C ARG A 70 -9.64 -7.84 -8.00
N ARG A 71 -9.48 -9.05 -7.45
CA ARG A 71 -10.23 -9.50 -6.28
C ARG A 71 -9.88 -8.65 -5.07
N ASP A 72 -10.88 -8.40 -4.25
CA ASP A 72 -10.69 -7.70 -2.97
C ASP A 72 -9.66 -8.42 -2.11
N HIS A 73 -8.71 -7.65 -1.56
CA HIS A 73 -7.65 -8.16 -0.69
C HIS A 73 -6.76 -9.23 -1.34
N ALA A 74 -6.65 -9.22 -2.68
CA ALA A 74 -5.81 -10.14 -3.44
C ALA A 74 -4.49 -9.52 -3.92
N SER A 75 -4.37 -8.20 -4.04
CA SER A 75 -3.15 -7.50 -4.47
C SER A 75 -2.49 -6.74 -3.32
N PHE A 76 -1.15 -6.72 -3.29
CA PHE A 76 -0.33 -6.08 -2.25
C PHE A 76 0.99 -5.50 -2.80
N PHE A 77 1.47 -4.42 -2.17
CA PHE A 77 2.89 -4.04 -2.20
C PHE A 77 3.27 -3.44 -0.84
N ASP A 78 4.56 -3.37 -0.56
CA ASP A 78 5.09 -2.73 0.62
C ASP A 78 5.91 -1.49 0.25
N PHE A 79 5.95 -0.51 1.15
CA PHE A 79 6.82 0.65 1.01
C PHE A 79 7.33 1.11 2.38
N ALA A 80 8.48 1.77 2.38
CA ALA A 80 9.02 2.41 3.56
C ALA A 80 8.84 3.92 3.43
N ASP A 81 8.27 4.56 4.45
CA ASP A 81 8.23 6.01 4.51
C ASP A 81 9.61 6.59 4.91
N PRO A 82 9.87 7.88 4.66
CA PRO A 82 11.11 8.54 5.05
C PRO A 82 11.38 8.54 6.56
N ASP A 83 10.35 8.36 7.39
CA ASP A 83 10.44 8.26 8.85
C ASP A 83 10.83 6.84 9.31
N GLY A 84 11.04 5.91 8.37
CA GLY A 84 11.48 4.54 8.62
C GLY A 84 10.36 3.57 8.99
N ASN A 85 9.09 3.93 8.81
CA ASN A 85 8.00 2.97 9.03
C ASN A 85 7.71 2.16 7.76
N THR A 86 7.33 0.91 7.97
CA THR A 86 6.97 -0.02 6.89
C THR A 86 5.46 -0.13 6.78
N TRP A 87 4.96 0.07 5.56
CA TRP A 87 3.55 0.00 5.23
C TRP A 87 3.28 -1.12 4.25
N ILE A 88 2.17 -1.83 4.46
CA ILE A 88 1.62 -2.82 3.54
C ILE A 88 0.39 -2.20 2.90
N VAL A 89 0.44 -2.00 1.59
CA VAL A 89 -0.69 -1.51 0.81
C VAL A 89 -1.44 -2.70 0.24
N GLN A 90 -2.77 -2.67 0.34
CA GLN A 90 -3.66 -3.71 -0.12
C GLN A 90 -4.77 -3.12 -0.99
N GLU A 91 -5.10 -3.81 -2.07
CA GLU A 91 -6.18 -3.42 -2.95
C GLU A 91 -7.55 -3.89 -2.43
N ARG A 92 -8.55 -3.02 -2.50
CA ARG A 92 -9.96 -3.36 -2.25
C ARG A 92 -10.89 -2.41 -2.99
N GLY A 93 -11.92 -2.97 -3.62
CA GLY A 93 -12.98 -2.20 -4.26
C GLY A 93 -12.53 -1.56 -5.55
N TYR A 94 -11.70 -2.25 -6.34
CA TYR A 94 -11.27 -1.76 -7.65
C TYR A 94 -12.50 -1.41 -8.49
N PRO A 95 -12.70 -0.13 -8.86
CA PRO A 95 -13.88 0.27 -9.61
C PRO A 95 -13.82 -0.39 -10.98
N ALA A 96 -14.84 -1.22 -11.29
CA ALA A 96 -14.99 -1.78 -12.62
C ALA A 96 -14.96 -0.64 -13.65
N ARG A 97 -13.97 -0.69 -14.55
CA ARG A 97 -13.68 0.36 -15.53
C ARG A 97 -14.74 0.42 -16.63
#